data_AF-A0A261D9K5-F1
#
_entry.id   AF-A0A261D9K5-F1
#
_cell.length_a   1.000
_cell.length_b   1.000
_cell.length_c   1.000
_cell.angle_alpha   90.00
_cell.angle_beta   90.00
_cell.angle_gamma   90.00
#
_symmetry.space_group_name_H-M   'P 1'
#
loop_
_entity.id
_entity.type
_entity.pdbx_description
1 polymer ?
#
loop_
_entity_poly.entity_id
_entity_poly.type
_entity_poly.pdbx_seq_one_letter_code
_entity_poly.pdbx_strand_id
1 'polypeptide(L)'
;MKRLLSIPVVTFISLISSISFASEGQLYVKAEVGAALLQKTRDKILDIKMTPLFGGDVNLGVGYYLTNNVRADLTFGFTNPRLEGSSTNTSTRTYNVLGIEKTIDAPITLKRTHRGQITSVLVNSYVDLNTDANSPSVFVGAGVGMAQIKEKITTGEVLGRDA
;
A
#
# COMPACT_ATOMS: atom_id res chain seq x y z
N MET A 1 24.76 7.81 -12.99
CA MET A 1 23.50 8.56 -13.18
C MET A 1 22.50 8.11 -12.11
N LYS A 2 22.17 8.98 -11.13
CA LYS A 2 21.21 8.66 -10.07
C LYS A 2 19.80 8.78 -10.65
N ARG A 3 19.10 7.67 -10.88
CA ARG A 3 17.73 7.67 -11.41
C ARG A 3 16.75 7.81 -10.24
N LEU A 4 16.17 9.01 -10.12
CA LEU A 4 15.04 9.29 -9.25
C LEU A 4 13.87 8.39 -9.66
N LEU A 5 13.56 7.42 -8.80
CA LEU A 5 12.36 6.61 -8.91
C LEU A 5 11.18 7.55 -8.65
N SER A 6 10.41 7.85 -9.69
CA SER A 6 9.21 8.68 -9.59
C SER A 6 8.24 8.03 -8.60
N ILE A 7 8.11 8.60 -7.41
CA ILE A 7 7.12 8.21 -6.41
C ILE A 7 5.76 8.57 -7.02
N PRO A 8 4.93 7.60 -7.46
CA PRO A 8 3.57 7.94 -7.85
C PRO A 8 2.87 8.54 -6.63
N VAL A 9 2.05 9.56 -6.83
CA VAL A 9 1.11 10.03 -5.81
C VAL A 9 0.26 8.82 -5.40
N VAL A 10 0.59 8.20 -4.27
CA VAL A 10 -0.15 7.07 -3.73
C VAL A 10 -1.35 7.66 -2.99
N THR A 11 -2.46 7.79 -3.70
CA THR A 11 -3.76 8.03 -3.05
C THR A 11 -4.10 6.80 -2.21
N PHE A 12 -4.01 6.94 -0.90
CA PHE A 12 -4.35 5.93 0.09
C PHE A 12 -5.78 6.18 0.58
N ILE A 13 -6.67 5.21 0.41
CA ILE A 13 -8.01 5.22 0.98
C ILE A 13 -8.02 4.17 2.09
N SER A 14 -7.93 4.60 3.35
CA SER A 14 -8.11 3.73 4.50
C SER A 14 -9.55 3.80 4.99
N LEU A 15 -10.22 2.67 5.08
CA LEU A 15 -11.46 2.55 5.85
C LEU A 15 -11.06 2.24 7.30
N ILE A 16 -11.26 3.20 8.19
CA ILE A 16 -10.85 3.08 9.59
C ILE A 16 -12.07 3.22 10.49
N SER A 17 -12.30 2.21 11.33
CA SER A 17 -13.23 2.32 12.46
C SER A 17 -12.51 2.91 13.66
N SER A 18 -12.90 4.11 14.08
CA SER A 18 -12.39 4.76 15.31
C SER A 18 -13.42 4.69 16.42
N ILE A 19 -13.02 4.30 17.63
CA ILE A 19 -13.78 4.54 18.87
C ILE A 19 -13.15 5.74 19.59
N SER A 20 -13.97 6.73 19.97
CA SER A 20 -13.55 7.90 20.75
C SER A 20 -14.54 8.09 21.90
N PHE A 21 -14.02 8.31 23.11
CA PHE A 21 -14.80 8.61 24.32
C PHE A 21 -14.33 9.96 24.85
N ALA A 22 -14.89 11.07 24.35
CA ALA A 22 -14.56 12.40 24.89
C ALA A 22 -15.58 13.48 24.48
N SER A 23 -15.88 14.40 25.41
CA SER A 23 -16.64 15.64 25.20
C SER A 23 -15.70 16.84 24.93
N GLU A 24 -16.26 18.02 24.67
CA GLU A 24 -15.50 19.26 24.46
C GLU A 24 -14.38 19.48 25.49
N GLY A 25 -13.20 19.84 25.01
CA GLY A 25 -12.03 20.11 25.85
C GLY A 25 -11.32 18.87 26.40
N GLN A 26 -11.69 17.66 25.97
CA GLN A 26 -11.07 16.41 26.45
C GLN A 26 -10.08 15.82 25.45
N LEU A 27 -9.02 15.22 26.02
CA LEU A 27 -8.08 14.37 25.30
C LEU A 27 -8.68 12.98 25.08
N TYR A 28 -8.47 12.42 23.90
CA TYR A 28 -8.79 11.04 23.60
C TYR A 28 -7.58 10.32 22.99
N VAL A 29 -7.58 9.00 23.13
CA VAL A 29 -6.64 8.11 22.44
C VAL A 29 -7.42 7.32 21.42
N LYS A 30 -6.83 7.10 20.26
CA LYS A 30 -7.42 6.40 19.13
C LYS A 30 -6.46 5.31 18.66
N ALA A 31 -7.01 4.13 18.43
CA ALA A 31 -6.31 3.04 17.76
C ALA A 31 -7.11 2.66 16.51
N GLU A 32 -6.40 2.52 15.41
CA GLU A 32 -6.95 2.31 14.08
C GLU A 32 -6.29 1.07 13.50
N VAL A 33 -7.09 0.13 13.02
CA VAL A 33 -6.60 -1.05 12.30
C VAL A 33 -7.38 -1.18 11.02
N GLY A 34 -6.69 -1.34 9.91
CA GLY A 34 -7.28 -1.37 8.59
C GLY A 34 -6.47 -2.20 7.61
N ALA A 35 -6.89 -2.10 6.35
CA ALA A 35 -6.19 -2.71 5.24
C ALA A 35 -5.81 -1.65 4.21
N ALA A 36 -4.64 -1.83 3.64
CA ALA A 36 -4.06 -0.97 2.62
C ALA A 36 -4.02 -1.70 1.28
N LEU A 37 -4.64 -1.10 0.27
CA LEU A 37 -4.55 -1.55 -1.12
C LEU A 37 -3.86 -0.46 -1.93
N LEU A 38 -2.78 -0.82 -2.59
CA LEU A 38 -2.15 0.07 -3.57
C LEU A 38 -2.95 0.09 -4.86
N GLN A 39 -2.78 1.14 -5.66
CA GLN A 39 -3.31 1.14 -7.01
C GLN A 39 -2.52 0.16 -7.88
N LYS A 40 -3.24 -0.48 -8.79
CA LYS A 40 -2.67 -1.31 -9.83
C LYS A 40 -1.72 -0.47 -10.68
N THR A 41 -0.49 -0.95 -10.85
CA THR A 41 0.54 -0.24 -11.61
C THR A 41 1.20 -1.18 -12.60
N ARG A 42 1.91 -0.61 -13.58
CA ARG A 42 2.83 -1.36 -14.43
C ARG A 42 4.25 -1.08 -14.00
N ASP A 43 5.04 -2.13 -13.89
CA ASP A 43 6.47 -1.99 -13.71
C ASP A 43 7.11 -1.49 -15.00
N LYS A 44 7.63 -0.27 -15.01
CA LYS A 44 8.20 0.35 -16.22
C LYS A 44 9.48 -0.33 -16.71
N ILE A 45 10.14 -1.15 -15.89
CA ILE A 45 11.42 -1.79 -16.25
C ILE A 45 11.17 -3.11 -17.00
N LEU A 46 10.15 -3.86 -16.61
CA LEU A 46 9.87 -5.19 -17.16
C LEU A 46 8.51 -5.28 -17.90
N ASP A 47 7.77 -4.16 -17.97
CA ASP A 47 6.39 -4.08 -18.46
C ASP A 47 5.43 -5.11 -17.84
N ILE A 48 5.68 -5.49 -16.58
CA ILE A 48 4.85 -6.45 -15.86
C ILE A 48 3.71 -5.71 -15.18
N LYS A 49 2.48 -6.16 -15.42
CA LYS A 49 1.30 -5.69 -14.71
C LYS A 49 1.36 -6.15 -13.25
N MET A 50 1.43 -5.19 -12.34
CA MET A 50 1.46 -5.41 -10.90
C MET A 50 0.06 -5.33 -10.32
N THR A 51 -0.35 -6.40 -9.65
CA THR A 51 -1.61 -6.49 -8.93
C THR A 51 -1.37 -6.14 -7.46
N PRO A 52 -2.21 -5.28 -6.87
CA PRO A 52 -2.12 -4.98 -5.45
C PRO A 52 -2.61 -6.14 -4.60
N LEU A 53 -1.87 -6.41 -3.54
CA LEU A 53 -2.26 -7.31 -2.47
C LEU A 53 -2.56 -6.48 -1.22
N PHE A 54 -3.46 -6.99 -0.39
CA PHE A 54 -3.77 -6.39 0.90
C PHE A 54 -2.51 -6.29 1.77
N GLY A 55 -2.25 -5.08 2.25
CA GLY A 55 -1.32 -4.79 3.35
C GLY A 55 -2.09 -4.50 4.63
N GLY A 56 -1.49 -4.81 5.78
CA GLY A 56 -2.04 -4.34 7.06
C GLY A 56 -1.75 -2.85 7.26
N ASP A 57 -2.69 -2.16 7.90
CA ASP A 57 -2.56 -0.79 8.35
C ASP A 57 -2.86 -0.71 9.85
N VAL A 58 -1.96 -0.11 10.63
CA VAL A 58 -2.15 0.09 12.07
C VAL A 58 -1.72 1.50 12.42
N ASN A 59 -2.62 2.29 13.01
CA ASN A 59 -2.33 3.64 13.45
C ASN A 59 -2.71 3.84 14.92
N LEU A 60 -1.93 4.67 15.60
CA LEU A 60 -2.14 5.10 16.98
C LEU A 60 -2.13 6.62 17.02
N GLY A 61 -3.15 7.21 17.60
CA GLY A 61 -3.29 8.65 17.67
C GLY A 61 -3.73 9.17 19.02
N VAL A 62 -3.37 10.42 19.28
CA VAL A 62 -3.85 11.20 20.41
C VAL A 62 -4.55 12.43 19.86
N GLY A 63 -5.76 12.69 20.34
CA GLY A 63 -6.59 13.77 19.85
C GLY A 63 -7.22 14.61 20.93
N TYR A 64 -7.72 15.77 20.53
CA TYR A 64 -8.34 16.75 21.40
C TYR A 64 -9.59 17.33 20.74
N TYR A 65 -10.66 17.46 21.52
CA TYR A 65 -11.87 18.16 21.08
C TYR A 65 -11.67 19.67 21.23
N LEU A 66 -11.44 20.34 20.10
CA LEU A 66 -11.33 21.80 20.02
C LEU A 66 -12.67 22.48 20.30
N THR A 67 -13.78 21.80 19.93
CA THR A 67 -15.15 22.26 20.11
C THR A 67 -16.06 21.03 20.19
N ASN A 68 -17.35 21.20 20.49
CA ASN A 68 -18.33 20.11 20.58
C ASN A 68 -18.45 19.23 19.32
N ASN A 69 -18.06 19.75 18.15
CA ASN A 69 -18.16 19.05 16.87
C ASN A 69 -16.85 19.08 16.06
N VAL A 70 -15.78 19.67 16.59
CA VAL A 70 -14.48 19.75 15.92
C VAL A 70 -13.43 19.11 16.80
N ARG A 71 -12.71 18.16 16.22
CA ARG A 71 -11.58 17.48 16.88
C ARG A 71 -10.35 17.49 16.00
N ALA A 72 -9.19 17.56 16.62
CA ALA A 72 -7.91 17.43 15.95
C ALA A 72 -7.11 16.30 16.60
N ASP A 73 -6.41 15.49 15.81
CA ASP A 73 -5.51 14.46 16.33
C ASP A 73 -4.17 14.39 15.63
N LEU A 74 -3.18 13.95 16.39
CA LEU A 74 -1.86 13.55 15.94
C LEU A 74 -1.81 12.03 15.90
N THR A 75 -1.61 11.47 14.72
CA THR A 75 -1.64 10.03 14.46
C THR A 75 -0.30 9.54 13.92
N PHE A 76 0.23 8.48 14.50
CA PHE A 76 1.39 7.74 14.04
C PHE A 76 0.93 6.43 13.41
N GLY A 77 1.33 6.20 12.16
CA GLY A 77 0.85 5.09 11.36
C GLY A 77 1.95 4.18 10.85
N PHE A 78 1.60 2.90 10.70
CA PHE A 78 2.44 1.90 10.06
C PHE A 78 1.62 1.05 9.10
N THR A 79 2.02 1.08 7.83
CA THR A 79 1.32 0.41 6.73
C THR A 79 2.28 -0.44 5.92
N ASN A 80 1.92 -1.69 5.63
CA ASN A 80 2.75 -2.62 4.86
C ASN A 80 2.09 -3.08 3.57
N PRO A 81 1.95 -2.21 2.56
CA PRO A 81 1.34 -2.61 1.29
C PRO A 81 2.24 -3.55 0.47
N ARG A 82 1.61 -4.37 -0.38
CA ARG A 82 2.31 -5.31 -1.26
C ARG A 82 1.80 -5.24 -2.69
N LEU A 83 2.70 -5.34 -3.66
CA LEU A 83 2.40 -5.52 -5.07
C LEU A 83 3.08 -6.77 -5.60
N GLU A 84 2.39 -7.53 -6.44
CA GLU A 84 2.97 -8.70 -7.12
C GLU A 84 2.64 -8.67 -8.61
N GLY A 85 3.64 -8.99 -9.41
CA GLY A 85 3.51 -9.18 -10.85
C GLY A 85 4.21 -10.47 -11.27
N SER A 86 3.65 -11.13 -12.27
CA SER A 86 4.28 -12.26 -12.96
C SER A 86 4.11 -12.05 -14.45
N SER A 87 5.17 -12.30 -15.21
CA SER A 87 5.12 -12.35 -16.67
C SER A 87 5.81 -13.60 -17.15
N THR A 88 5.14 -14.35 -18.02
CA THR A 88 5.70 -15.53 -18.67
C THR A 88 6.11 -15.13 -20.08
N ASN A 89 7.40 -15.25 -20.36
CA ASN A 89 7.95 -15.06 -21.69
C ASN A 89 8.49 -16.39 -22.21
N THR A 90 8.37 -16.63 -23.50
CA THR A 90 8.96 -17.80 -24.14
C THR A 90 10.36 -17.45 -24.62
N SER A 91 11.37 -18.21 -24.18
CA SER A 91 12.73 -18.08 -24.70
C SER A 91 12.96 -19.17 -25.73
N THR A 92 13.11 -18.74 -26.98
CA THR A 92 13.45 -19.61 -28.10
C THR A 92 14.96 -19.78 -28.15
N ARG A 93 15.47 -21.00 -27.93
CA ARG A 93 16.88 -21.34 -28.12
C ARG A 93 17.03 -22.28 -29.30
N THR A 94 17.84 -21.86 -30.28
CA THR A 94 18.22 -22.69 -31.42
C THR A 94 19.55 -23.36 -31.13
N TYR A 95 19.56 -24.70 -31.17
CA TYR A 95 20.78 -25.49 -31.08
C TYR A 95 21.00 -26.21 -32.41
N ASN A 96 22.26 -26.31 -32.82
CA ASN A 96 22.64 -27.13 -33.96
C ASN A 96 23.24 -28.43 -33.44
N VAL A 97 22.57 -29.55 -33.69
CA VAL A 97 23.05 -30.88 -33.30
C VAL A 97 23.18 -31.72 -34.56
N LEU A 98 24.41 -32.13 -34.89
CA LEU A 98 24.71 -32.99 -36.06
C LEU A 98 24.19 -32.43 -37.39
N GLY A 99 24.19 -31.10 -37.57
CA GLY A 99 23.76 -30.44 -38.81
C GLY A 99 22.25 -30.21 -38.93
N ILE A 100 21.47 -30.59 -37.91
CA ILE A 100 20.03 -30.33 -37.83
C ILE A 100 19.81 -29.20 -36.83
N GLU A 101 19.20 -28.10 -37.28
CA GLU A 101 18.76 -27.01 -36.41
C GLU A 101 17.53 -27.47 -35.63
N LYS A 102 17.65 -27.47 -34.30
CA LYS A 102 16.54 -27.76 -33.39
C LYS A 102 16.25 -26.53 -32.55
N THR A 103 15.03 -26.01 -32.71
CA THR A 103 14.50 -24.91 -31.93
C THR A 103 13.73 -25.48 -30.73
N ILE A 104 14.09 -25.05 -29.52
CA ILE A 104 13.38 -25.39 -28.29
C ILE A 104 12.84 -24.09 -27.69
N ASP A 105 11.53 -24.05 -27.50
CA ASP A 105 10.84 -22.97 -26.80
C ASP A 105 10.69 -23.35 -25.32
N ALA A 106 11.48 -22.72 -24.45
CA ALA A 106 11.39 -22.92 -23.01
C ALA A 106 10.62 -21.75 -22.38
N PRO A 107 9.52 -22.01 -21.63
CA PRO A 107 8.83 -20.95 -20.90
C PRO A 107 9.66 -20.47 -19.72
N ILE A 108 9.94 -19.17 -19.67
CA ILE A 108 10.58 -18.48 -18.53
C ILE A 108 9.53 -17.63 -17.83
N THR A 109 9.29 -17.91 -16.55
CA THR A 109 8.39 -17.09 -15.74
C THR A 109 9.20 -16.15 -14.84
N LEU A 110 9.05 -14.85 -15.09
CA LEU A 110 9.61 -13.79 -14.26
C LEU A 110 8.58 -13.37 -13.22
N LYS A 111 8.94 -13.51 -11.94
CA LYS A 111 8.13 -13.05 -10.82
C LYS A 111 8.79 -11.83 -10.19
N ARG A 112 7.99 -10.79 -9.93
CA ARG A 112 8.45 -9.58 -9.26
C ARG A 112 7.51 -9.19 -8.14
N THR A 113 8.07 -8.98 -6.97
CA THR A 113 7.33 -8.63 -5.75
C THR A 113 7.89 -7.34 -5.18
N HIS A 114 7.01 -6.37 -4.94
CA HIS A 114 7.34 -5.13 -4.26
C HIS A 114 6.65 -5.12 -2.91
N ARG A 115 7.40 -4.91 -1.83
CA ARG A 115 6.88 -4.74 -0.48
C ARG A 115 7.22 -3.34 -0.02
N GLY A 116 6.19 -2.54 0.22
CA GLY A 116 6.32 -1.22 0.85
C GLY A 116 6.19 -1.35 2.36
N GLN A 117 6.98 -0.54 3.08
CA GLN A 117 6.78 -0.22 4.47
C GLN A 117 6.63 1.29 4.55
N ILE A 118 5.49 1.74 5.06
CA ILE A 118 5.16 3.16 5.20
C ILE A 118 5.05 3.43 6.68
N THR A 119 5.86 4.38 7.16
CA THR A 119 5.73 4.94 8.51
C THR A 119 5.29 6.38 8.37
N SER A 120 4.18 6.75 8.98
CA SER A 120 3.55 8.05 8.80
C SER A 120 3.33 8.78 10.12
N VAL A 121 3.35 10.11 10.04
CA VAL A 121 2.91 11.02 11.08
C VAL A 121 1.91 11.97 10.44
N LEU A 122 0.67 11.96 10.93
CA LEU A 122 -0.43 12.74 10.40
C LEU A 122 -1.00 13.66 11.47
N VAL A 123 -1.30 14.89 11.07
CA VAL A 123 -2.17 15.79 11.80
C VAL A 123 -3.50 15.81 11.08
N ASN A 124 -4.54 15.34 11.76
CA ASN A 124 -5.89 15.25 11.22
C ASN A 124 -6.81 16.22 11.94
N SER A 125 -7.82 16.70 11.22
CA SER A 125 -8.93 17.47 11.76
C SER A 125 -10.24 16.85 11.28
N TYR A 126 -11.24 16.78 12.15
CA TYR A 126 -12.53 16.18 11.86
C TYR A 126 -13.67 17.08 12.35
N VAL A 127 -14.77 17.00 11.63
CA VAL A 127 -16.06 17.57 11.98
C VAL A 127 -17.05 16.41 12.18
N ASP A 128 -17.61 16.32 13.38
CA ASP A 128 -18.63 15.33 13.72
C ASP A 128 -20.01 15.84 13.23
N LEU A 129 -20.67 15.07 12.36
CA LEU A 129 -21.92 15.46 11.70
C LEU A 129 -23.17 15.07 12.50
N ASN A 130 -23.05 14.08 13.38
CA ASN A 130 -24.11 13.66 14.29
C ASN A 130 -23.58 13.58 15.73
N THR A 131 -24.15 14.40 16.60
CA THR A 131 -23.87 14.47 18.05
C THR A 131 -24.89 13.72 18.92
N ASP A 132 -25.79 12.94 18.31
CA ASP A 132 -26.77 12.15 19.05
C ASP A 132 -26.13 10.91 19.71
N ALA A 133 -26.26 10.80 21.03
CA ALA A 133 -25.62 9.79 21.87
C ALA A 133 -26.04 8.33 21.60
N ASN A 134 -27.14 8.09 20.87
CA ASN A 134 -27.69 6.76 20.58
C ASN A 134 -27.46 6.28 19.14
N SER A 135 -26.76 7.06 18.30
CA SER A 135 -26.53 6.73 16.90
C SER A 135 -25.03 6.67 16.58
N PRO A 136 -24.62 5.87 15.58
CA PRO A 136 -23.24 5.91 15.10
C PRO A 136 -22.93 7.33 14.61
N SER A 137 -21.97 8.00 15.25
CA SER A 137 -21.51 9.33 14.85
C SER A 137 -20.78 9.23 13.52
N VAL A 138 -21.32 9.88 12.49
CA VAL A 138 -20.64 10.08 11.22
C VAL A 138 -19.76 11.31 11.34
N PHE A 139 -18.52 11.22 10.88
CA PHE A 139 -17.59 12.34 10.87
C PHE A 139 -16.92 12.44 9.50
N VAL A 140 -16.55 13.67 9.14
CA VAL A 140 -15.75 13.96 7.96
C VAL A 140 -14.50 14.67 8.42
N GLY A 141 -13.36 14.32 7.85
CA GLY A 141 -12.11 14.96 8.22
C GLY A 141 -11.13 15.03 7.07
N ALA A 142 -10.15 15.90 7.27
CA ALA A 142 -8.99 16.04 6.39
C ALA A 142 -7.74 16.04 7.26
N GLY A 143 -6.69 15.41 6.75
CA GLY A 143 -5.40 15.33 7.42
C GLY A 143 -4.27 15.60 6.47
N VAL A 144 -3.20 16.16 7.03
CA VAL A 144 -1.93 16.38 6.35
C VAL A 144 -0.83 15.74 7.18
N GLY A 145 0.14 15.15 6.52
CA GLY A 145 1.17 14.39 7.22
C GLY A 145 2.39 14.13 6.37
N MET A 146 3.42 13.63 7.03
CA MET A 146 4.64 13.15 6.39
C MET A 146 4.67 11.63 6.49
N ALA A 147 5.15 11.00 5.44
CA ALA A 147 5.34 9.55 5.41
C ALA A 147 6.74 9.22 4.90
N GLN A 148 7.41 8.32 5.61
CA GLN A 148 8.63 7.68 5.14
C GLN A 148 8.25 6.37 4.46
N ILE A 149 8.66 6.21 3.21
CA ILE A 149 8.41 5.02 2.41
C ILE A 149 9.73 4.26 2.24
N LYS A 150 9.73 2.99 2.66
CA LYS A 150 10.82 2.04 2.40
C LYS A 150 10.29 0.93 1.52
N GLU A 151 10.94 0.73 0.37
CA GLU A 151 10.54 -0.29 -0.60
C GLU A 151 11.58 -1.40 -0.67
N LYS A 152 11.12 -2.66 -0.64
CA LYS A 152 11.92 -3.84 -0.93
C LYS A 152 11.42 -4.49 -2.22
N ILE A 153 12.31 -4.60 -3.20
CA ILE A 153 12.05 -5.24 -4.49
C ILE A 153 12.70 -6.61 -4.48
N THR A 154 11.92 -7.65 -4.76
CA THR A 154 12.40 -9.02 -4.95
C THR A 154 12.08 -9.45 -6.38
N THR A 155 13.12 -9.90 -7.10
CA THR A 155 12.99 -10.51 -8.43
C THR A 155 13.34 -11.99 -8.32
N GLY A 156 12.47 -12.84 -8.86
CA GLY A 156 12.70 -14.28 -8.95
C GLY A 156 12.54 -14.74 -10.39
N GLU A 157 13.38 -15.69 -10.79
CA GLU A 157 13.28 -16.39 -12.06
C GLU A 157 12.86 -17.84 -11.77
N VAL A 158 11.81 -18.31 -12.41
CA VAL A 158 11.41 -19.72 -12.39
C VAL A 158 11.65 -20.27 -13.78
N LEU A 159 12.68 -21.10 -13.91
CA LEU A 159 12.92 -21.90 -15.10
C LEU A 159 11.87 -22.99 -15.15
N GLY A 160 11.08 -23.02 -16.22
CA GLY A 160 10.28 -24.19 -16.56
C GLY A 160 11.23 -25.36 -16.77
N ARG A 161 11.21 -26.32 -15.85
CA ARG A 161 11.89 -27.59 -16.07
C ARG A 161 10.91 -28.42 -16.91
N ASP A 162 11.21 -28.57 -18.19
CA ASP A 162 10.44 -29.45 -19.08
C ASP A 162 10.39 -30.85 -18.44
N ALA A 163 9.17 -31.37 -18.30
CA ALA A 163 8.88 -32.72 -17.83
C ALA A 163 9.16 -33.75 -18.94
#